data_AF-A0A7J2KCT6-F1
#
_entry.id   AF-A0A7J2KCT6-F1
#
_cell.length_a   1.000
_cell.length_b   1.000
_cell.length_c   1.000
_cell.angle_alpha   90.00
_cell.angle_beta   90.00
_cell.angle_gamma   90.00
#
_symmetry.space_group_name_H-M   'P 1'
#
loop_
_entity.id
_entity.type
_entity.pdbx_description
1 polymer ?
#
loop_
_entity_poly.entity_id
_entity_poly.type
_entity_poly.pdbx_seq_one_letter_code
_entity_poly.pdbx_strand_id
1 'polypeptide(L)'
;MEWRKWLDRASYIDAEIVTIHSNLTFSSNIFREIGDYAQDLDIKIGIKNDGRSMLEYIDIIKRIDHPYIGATLDLGHCGFFQEILIVKELSKRIKILNKIICSLIRDLGSKLFLLHVYNIDTARWIDHRSLPNEAIDFHRVIKTLSDIGYNGFYIIELEEIAWREKAVESGRFLSNLLSIYT
;
A
#
# COMPACT_ATOMS: atom_id res chain seq x y z
N MET A 1 9.37 -10.94 19.59
CA MET A 1 9.71 -10.27 18.31
C MET A 1 10.31 -8.91 18.63
N GLU A 2 11.48 -8.55 18.08
CA GLU A 2 12.24 -7.35 18.44
C GLU A 2 11.82 -6.09 17.66
N TRP A 3 10.51 -5.80 17.57
CA TRP A 3 10.02 -4.65 16.79
C TRP A 3 10.53 -3.30 17.33
N ARG A 4 10.73 -3.18 18.66
CA ARG A 4 11.29 -1.97 19.28
C ARG A 4 12.65 -1.60 18.69
N LYS A 5 13.56 -2.57 18.54
CA LYS A 5 14.88 -2.35 17.95
C LYS A 5 14.81 -1.86 16.50
N TRP A 6 13.80 -2.29 15.75
CA TRP A 6 13.61 -1.79 14.38
C TRP A 6 13.11 -0.35 14.37
N LEU A 7 12.24 0.03 15.31
CA LEU A 7 11.82 1.43 15.46
C LEU A 7 12.95 2.31 15.97
N ASP A 8 13.78 1.83 16.89
CA ASP A 8 14.99 2.56 17.33
C ASP A 8 15.96 2.80 16.17
N ARG A 9 16.13 1.79 15.29
CA ARG A 9 16.95 1.93 14.08
C ARG A 9 16.33 2.85 13.04
N ALA A 10 15.01 2.82 12.89
CA ALA A 10 14.29 3.72 11.99
C ALA A 10 14.44 5.17 12.47
N SER A 11 14.28 5.40 13.78
CA SER A 11 14.53 6.69 14.42
C SER A 11 15.98 7.14 14.23
N TYR A 12 16.95 6.24 14.38
CA TYR A 12 18.37 6.55 14.18
C TYR A 12 18.72 7.04 12.75
N ILE A 13 17.93 6.67 11.75
CA ILE A 13 18.10 7.12 10.36
C ILE A 13 17.07 8.18 9.93
N ASP A 14 16.35 8.77 10.88
CA ASP A 14 15.30 9.77 10.65
C ASP A 14 14.18 9.29 9.69
N ALA A 15 13.84 8.01 9.75
CA ALA A 15 12.75 7.48 8.93
C ALA A 15 11.39 7.97 9.46
N GLU A 16 10.58 8.61 8.59
CA GLU A 16 9.24 9.09 8.94
C GLU A 16 8.24 7.94 9.19
N ILE A 17 8.44 6.81 8.53
CA ILE A 17 7.47 5.71 8.51
C ILE A 17 8.12 4.34 8.45
N VAL A 18 7.52 3.38 9.16
CA VAL A 18 7.87 1.95 9.11
C VAL A 18 6.66 1.13 8.69
N THR A 19 6.86 0.23 7.72
CA THR A 19 5.81 -0.70 7.28
C THR A 19 5.91 -2.03 8.01
N ILE A 20 4.77 -2.54 8.48
CA ILE A 20 4.65 -3.85 9.11
C ILE A 20 3.62 -4.66 8.32
N HIS A 21 3.97 -5.90 7.94
CA HIS A 21 3.01 -6.80 7.33
C HIS A 21 1.92 -7.20 8.33
N SER A 22 0.66 -7.22 7.89
CA SER A 22 -0.47 -7.73 8.67
C SER A 22 -0.43 -9.25 8.83
N ASN A 23 0.66 -9.82 9.36
CA ASN A 23 0.61 -11.19 9.84
C ASN A 23 -0.35 -11.20 11.04
N LEU A 24 -1.54 -11.78 10.84
CA LEU A 24 -2.69 -11.84 11.76
C LEU A 24 -2.40 -12.40 13.16
N THR A 25 -1.14 -12.70 13.48
CA THR A 25 -0.68 -13.08 14.81
C THR A 25 -0.67 -11.92 15.81
N PHE A 26 -0.75 -10.66 15.35
CA PHE A 26 -0.81 -9.51 16.23
C PHE A 26 -2.25 -9.12 16.56
N SER A 27 -2.58 -9.14 17.86
CA SER A 27 -3.82 -8.55 18.33
C SER A 27 -3.79 -7.03 18.16
N SER A 28 -4.97 -6.40 18.09
CA SER A 28 -5.10 -4.93 18.05
C SER A 28 -4.37 -4.25 19.21
N ASN A 29 -4.26 -4.91 20.36
CA ASN A 29 -3.54 -4.39 21.53
C ASN A 29 -2.03 -4.26 21.27
N ILE A 30 -1.41 -5.23 20.58
CA ILE A 30 0.02 -5.15 20.26
C ILE A 30 0.27 -4.00 19.27
N PHE A 31 -0.61 -3.80 18.29
CA PHE A 31 -0.47 -2.65 17.39
C PHE A 31 -0.65 -1.31 18.10
N ARG A 32 -1.51 -1.21 19.11
CA ARG A 32 -1.60 -0.01 19.96
C ARG A 32 -0.30 0.20 20.74
N GLU A 33 0.27 -0.84 21.35
CA GLU A 33 1.57 -0.74 22.04
C GLU A 33 2.71 -0.30 21.09
N ILE A 34 2.72 -0.83 19.86
CA ILE A 34 3.65 -0.38 18.82
C ILE A 34 3.41 1.09 18.49
N GLY A 35 2.14 1.50 18.39
CA GLY A 35 1.74 2.88 18.11
C GLY A 35 2.17 3.85 19.19
N ASP A 36 1.99 3.50 20.47
CA ASP A 36 2.41 4.30 21.61
C ASP A 36 3.94 4.52 21.58
N TYR A 37 4.71 3.46 21.34
CA TYR A 37 6.16 3.58 21.25
C TYR A 37 6.63 4.33 20.01
N ALA A 38 5.97 4.15 18.87
CA ALA A 38 6.30 4.86 17.64
C ALA A 38 5.97 6.36 17.76
N GLN A 39 4.92 6.71 18.51
CA GLN A 39 4.58 8.09 18.84
C GLN A 39 5.69 8.78 19.64
N ASP A 40 6.28 8.09 20.62
CA ASP A 40 7.41 8.65 21.40
C ASP A 40 8.64 8.94 20.53
N LEU A 41 8.75 8.28 19.37
CA LEU A 41 9.82 8.44 18.39
C LEU A 41 9.44 9.33 17.20
N ASP A 42 8.19 9.85 17.16
CA ASP A 42 7.61 10.57 16.02
C ASP A 42 7.66 9.79 14.69
N ILE A 43 7.42 8.47 14.74
CA ILE A 43 7.42 7.57 13.58
C ILE A 43 6.01 7.04 13.31
N LYS A 44 5.52 7.19 12.08
CA LYS A 44 4.28 6.56 11.63
C LYS A 44 4.48 5.07 11.36
N ILE A 45 3.44 4.28 11.60
CA ILE A 45 3.42 2.86 11.27
C ILE A 45 2.36 2.60 10.22
N GLY A 46 2.78 2.05 9.09
CA GLY A 46 1.88 1.60 8.03
C GLY A 46 1.69 0.08 8.09
N ILE A 47 0.47 -0.38 8.32
CA ILE A 47 0.16 -1.82 8.24
C ILE A 47 -0.11 -2.15 6.77
N LYS A 48 0.68 -3.07 6.20
CA LYS A 48 0.59 -3.51 4.80
C LYS A 48 -0.51 -4.56 4.62
N ASN A 49 -1.37 -4.41 3.61
CA ASN A 49 -2.29 -5.48 3.19
C ASN A 49 -1.51 -6.67 2.61
N ASP A 50 -1.89 -7.89 2.99
CA ASP A 50 -1.22 -9.13 2.60
C ASP A 50 -1.99 -9.95 1.55
N GLY A 51 -3.01 -9.36 0.92
CA GLY A 51 -3.78 -10.00 -0.15
C GLY A 51 -4.90 -10.94 0.32
N ARG A 52 -5.37 -10.87 1.57
CA ARG A 52 -6.53 -11.69 2.03
C ARG A 52 -7.89 -11.13 1.64
N SER A 53 -8.36 -10.08 2.32
CA SER A 53 -9.64 -9.44 2.08
C SER A 53 -9.54 -7.94 2.26
N MET A 54 -10.25 -7.20 1.42
CA MET A 54 -10.40 -5.75 1.53
C MET A 54 -11.06 -5.37 2.87
N LEU A 55 -12.12 -6.09 3.26
CA LEU A 55 -12.92 -5.76 4.43
C LEU A 55 -12.14 -6.00 5.72
N GLU A 56 -11.46 -7.13 5.83
CA GLU A 56 -10.60 -7.43 6.99
C GLU A 56 -9.49 -6.38 7.15
N TYR A 57 -8.91 -5.93 6.05
CA TYR A 57 -7.87 -4.91 6.07
C TYR A 57 -8.38 -3.54 6.54
N ILE A 58 -9.54 -3.08 6.05
CA ILE A 58 -10.12 -1.82 6.56
C ILE A 58 -10.47 -1.95 8.04
N ASP A 59 -11.06 -3.08 8.42
CA ASP A 59 -11.54 -3.35 9.76
C ASP A 59 -10.41 -3.37 10.79
N ILE A 60 -9.25 -3.98 10.50
CA ILE A 60 -8.11 -3.96 11.42
C ILE A 60 -7.58 -2.54 11.66
N ILE A 61 -7.44 -1.71 10.62
CA ILE A 61 -6.98 -0.32 10.75
C ILE A 61 -7.97 0.48 11.63
N LYS A 62 -9.28 0.32 11.38
CA LYS A 62 -10.33 0.99 12.15
C LYS A 62 -10.40 0.51 13.60
N ARG A 63 -10.15 -0.76 13.90
CA ARG A 63 -10.16 -1.27 15.28
C ARG A 63 -8.95 -0.80 16.09
N ILE A 64 -7.79 -0.67 15.46
CA ILE A 64 -6.59 -0.19 16.14
C ILE A 64 -6.75 1.28 16.53
N ASP A 65 -7.33 2.11 15.66
CA ASP A 65 -7.66 3.51 15.91
C ASP A 65 -6.62 4.26 16.75
N HIS A 66 -5.40 4.35 16.22
CA HIS A 66 -4.27 5.01 16.87
C HIS A 66 -3.69 6.08 15.93
N PRO A 67 -3.37 7.31 16.38
CA PRO A 67 -2.93 8.41 15.51
C PRO A 67 -1.67 8.08 14.70
N TYR A 68 -0.72 7.35 15.28
CA TYR A 68 0.52 6.90 14.61
C TYR A 68 0.40 5.56 13.89
N ILE A 69 -0.77 4.91 13.90
CA ILE A 69 -1.01 3.69 13.13
C ILE A 69 -1.96 4.00 11.98
N GLY A 70 -1.54 3.63 10.78
CA GLY A 70 -2.31 3.74 9.55
C GLY A 70 -2.01 2.57 8.60
N ALA A 71 -2.30 2.81 7.33
CA ALA A 71 -2.20 1.86 6.25
C ALA A 71 -0.98 2.14 5.38
N THR A 72 -0.23 1.07 5.08
CA THR A 72 0.56 0.98 3.85
C THR A 72 -0.29 0.23 2.84
N LEU A 73 -0.85 0.92 1.84
CA LEU A 73 -1.61 0.25 0.80
C LEU A 73 -0.66 -0.25 -0.28
N ASP A 74 -0.55 -1.57 -0.36
CA ASP A 74 0.08 -2.26 -1.46
C ASP A 74 -0.92 -2.52 -2.57
N LEU A 75 -0.70 -1.85 -3.70
CA LEU A 75 -1.62 -1.86 -4.83
C LEU A 75 -1.66 -3.21 -5.54
N GLY A 76 -0.53 -3.92 -5.66
CA GLY A 76 -0.52 -5.20 -6.37
C GLY A 76 -1.01 -6.36 -5.52
N HIS A 77 -0.79 -6.33 -4.20
CA HIS A 77 -1.42 -7.27 -3.28
C HIS A 77 -2.95 -7.21 -3.31
N CYS A 78 -3.55 -6.08 -3.69
CA CYS A 78 -5.00 -5.99 -3.89
C CYS A 78 -5.51 -6.96 -4.97
N GLY A 79 -4.67 -7.34 -5.93
CA GLY A 79 -4.96 -8.33 -6.97
C GLY A 79 -5.18 -9.75 -6.46
N PHE A 80 -4.80 -10.02 -5.21
CA PHE A 80 -4.89 -11.33 -4.58
C PHE A 80 -5.98 -11.43 -3.52
N PHE A 81 -6.69 -10.34 -3.24
CA PHE A 81 -7.87 -10.39 -2.38
C PHE A 81 -8.87 -11.44 -2.88
N GLN A 82 -9.53 -12.13 -1.95
CA GLN A 82 -10.52 -13.16 -2.25
C GLN A 82 -11.60 -12.62 -3.19
N GLU A 83 -12.04 -11.38 -2.98
CA GLU A 83 -13.01 -10.66 -3.79
C GLU A 83 -12.58 -10.50 -5.27
N ILE A 84 -11.27 -10.51 -5.54
CA ILE A 84 -10.69 -10.47 -6.88
C ILE A 84 -10.49 -11.88 -7.45
N LEU A 85 -9.95 -12.80 -6.65
CA LEU A 85 -9.60 -14.14 -7.11
C LEU A 85 -10.82 -14.99 -7.53
N ILE A 86 -12.00 -14.74 -6.94
CA ILE A 86 -13.24 -15.41 -7.35
C ILE A 86 -13.72 -15.02 -8.76
N VAL A 87 -13.25 -13.90 -9.30
CA VAL A 87 -13.67 -13.39 -10.61
C VAL A 87 -12.86 -14.07 -11.71
N LYS A 88 -13.50 -14.92 -12.52
CA LYS A 88 -12.82 -15.72 -13.55
C LYS A 88 -12.49 -14.95 -14.83
N GLU A 89 -13.35 -14.03 -15.25
CA GLU A 89 -13.16 -13.26 -16.48
C GLU A 89 -12.18 -12.11 -16.26
N LEU A 90 -11.08 -12.09 -17.03
CA LEU A 90 -9.96 -11.17 -16.85
C LEU A 90 -10.38 -9.69 -16.90
N SER A 91 -11.17 -9.29 -17.89
CA SER A 91 -11.66 -7.92 -18.05
C SER A 91 -12.47 -7.45 -16.83
N LYS A 92 -13.36 -8.31 -16.31
CA LYS A 92 -14.14 -8.04 -15.10
C LYS A 92 -13.25 -8.00 -13.86
N ARG A 93 -12.26 -8.90 -13.77
CA ARG A 93 -11.30 -8.95 -12.66
C ARG A 93 -10.52 -7.64 -12.56
N ILE A 94 -9.96 -7.16 -13.68
CA ILE A 94 -9.25 -5.87 -13.77
C ILE A 94 -10.17 -4.71 -13.39
N LYS A 95 -11.43 -4.71 -13.86
CA LYS A 95 -12.40 -3.66 -13.51
C LYS A 95 -12.71 -3.64 -12.01
N ILE A 96 -12.88 -4.80 -11.38
CA ILE A 96 -13.17 -4.91 -9.94
C ILE A 96 -11.94 -4.54 -9.11
N LEU A 97 -10.74 -4.98 -9.51
CA LEU A 97 -9.47 -4.61 -8.89
C LEU A 97 -9.33 -3.09 -8.75
N ASN A 98 -9.47 -2.37 -9.87
CA ASN A 98 -9.35 -0.91 -9.86
C ASN A 98 -10.46 -0.22 -9.07
N LYS A 99 -11.67 -0.80 -9.03
CA LYS A 99 -12.76 -0.31 -8.17
C LYS A 99 -12.41 -0.48 -6.69
N ILE A 100 -11.88 -1.64 -6.30
CA ILE A 100 -11.49 -1.95 -4.92
C ILE A 100 -10.35 -1.05 -4.46
N ILE A 101 -9.29 -0.91 -5.25
CA ILE A 101 -8.16 -0.01 -4.93
C ILE A 101 -8.68 1.41 -4.65
N CYS A 102 -9.50 1.96 -5.55
CA CYS A 102 -10.01 3.32 -5.36
C CYS A 102 -11.00 3.44 -4.20
N SER A 103 -11.70 2.36 -3.83
CA SER A 103 -12.53 2.34 -2.62
C SER A 103 -11.67 2.33 -1.37
N LEU A 104 -10.65 1.47 -1.31
CA LEU A 104 -9.67 1.42 -0.22
C LEU A 104 -9.03 2.77 0.05
N ILE A 105 -8.58 3.45 -1.01
CA ILE A 105 -7.98 4.80 -0.87
C ILE A 105 -8.98 5.76 -0.19
N ARG A 106 -10.24 5.78 -0.64
CA ARG A 106 -11.28 6.64 -0.06
C ARG A 106 -11.65 6.25 1.36
N ASP A 107 -11.76 4.95 1.63
CA ASP A 107 -12.20 4.42 2.92
C ASP A 107 -11.11 4.57 4.00
N LEU A 108 -9.83 4.51 3.61
CA LEU A 108 -8.70 4.76 4.49
C LEU A 108 -8.48 6.27 4.72
N GLY A 109 -8.65 7.10 3.68
CA GLY A 109 -8.54 8.56 3.79
C GLY A 109 -7.25 8.99 4.46
N SER A 110 -7.36 9.76 5.56
CA SER A 110 -6.20 10.23 6.32
C SER A 110 -5.41 9.13 7.04
N LYS A 111 -5.93 7.90 7.12
CA LYS A 111 -5.17 6.74 7.61
C LYS A 111 -4.30 6.09 6.54
N LEU A 112 -4.40 6.48 5.27
CA LEU A 112 -3.45 6.02 4.25
C LEU A 112 -2.15 6.81 4.39
N PHE A 113 -1.08 6.16 4.85
CA PHE A 113 0.20 6.81 5.08
C PHE A 113 1.21 6.55 3.96
N LEU A 114 1.21 5.34 3.41
CA LEU A 114 2.21 4.91 2.43
C LEU A 114 1.56 4.11 1.30
N LEU A 115 2.12 4.21 0.10
CA LEU A 115 1.78 3.33 -1.01
C LEU A 115 2.99 2.49 -1.41
N HIS A 116 2.76 1.20 -1.60
CA HIS A 116 3.67 0.37 -2.39
C HIS A 116 3.09 0.27 -3.81
N VAL A 117 3.88 0.68 -4.79
CA VAL A 117 3.45 0.89 -6.16
C VAL A 117 4.20 -0.03 -7.12
N TYR A 118 3.42 -0.88 -7.75
CA TYR A 118 3.81 -1.76 -8.84
C TYR A 118 2.52 -2.29 -9.49
N ASN A 119 2.66 -2.97 -10.61
CA ASN A 119 1.55 -3.53 -11.37
C ASN A 119 1.50 -5.06 -11.32
N ILE A 120 0.44 -5.62 -11.89
CA ILE A 120 0.18 -7.06 -11.97
C ILE A 120 0.12 -7.49 -13.43
N ASP A 121 1.08 -8.31 -13.87
CA ASP A 121 1.11 -8.98 -15.17
C ASP A 121 -0.25 -9.62 -15.46
N THR A 122 -0.92 -9.16 -16.51
CA THR A 122 -2.28 -9.61 -16.86
C THR A 122 -2.33 -11.02 -17.46
N ALA A 123 -1.23 -11.50 -18.04
CA ALA A 123 -1.14 -12.83 -18.65
C ALA A 123 -0.92 -13.92 -17.60
N ARG A 124 -0.10 -13.63 -16.57
CA ARG A 124 0.28 -14.59 -15.53
C ARG A 124 -0.36 -14.33 -14.17
N TRP A 125 -0.94 -13.15 -13.99
CA TRP A 125 -1.47 -12.65 -12.72
C TRP A 125 -0.42 -12.65 -11.60
N ILE A 126 0.77 -12.12 -11.90
CA ILE A 126 1.89 -11.99 -10.97
C ILE A 126 2.17 -10.51 -10.77
N ASP A 127 2.33 -10.09 -9.52
CA ASP A 127 2.56 -8.70 -9.15
C ASP A 127 4.05 -8.33 -9.16
N HIS A 128 4.41 -7.20 -8.54
CA HIS A 128 5.76 -6.63 -8.56
C HIS A 128 6.29 -6.39 -9.99
N ARG A 129 5.44 -5.82 -10.86
CA ARG A 129 5.80 -5.43 -12.23
C ARG A 129 5.86 -3.92 -12.41
N SER A 130 6.69 -3.47 -13.33
CA SER A 130 6.87 -2.07 -13.67
C SER A 130 5.61 -1.40 -14.19
N LEU A 131 5.55 -0.09 -14.02
CA LEU A 131 4.54 0.79 -14.61
C LEU A 131 4.99 1.23 -16.02
N PRO A 132 4.07 1.67 -16.91
CA PRO A 132 2.65 1.94 -16.71
C PRO A 132 1.69 0.82 -17.09
N ASN A 133 2.19 -0.17 -17.83
CA ASN A 133 1.34 -1.18 -18.43
C ASN A 133 0.85 -2.17 -17.37
N GLU A 134 -0.16 -2.98 -17.72
CA GLU A 134 -0.78 -4.05 -16.93
C GLU A 134 -2.13 -3.70 -16.23
N ALA A 135 -2.49 -4.43 -15.15
CA ALA A 135 -3.85 -4.50 -14.62
C ALA A 135 -4.33 -3.25 -13.85
N ILE A 136 -3.43 -2.49 -13.24
CA ILE A 136 -3.75 -1.36 -12.36
C ILE A 136 -3.74 -0.06 -13.17
N ASP A 137 -4.85 0.67 -13.09
CA ASP A 137 -5.07 1.96 -13.72
C ASP A 137 -4.52 3.09 -12.82
N PHE A 138 -3.25 3.41 -13.02
CA PHE A 138 -2.58 4.43 -12.22
C PHE A 138 -3.15 5.84 -12.41
N HIS A 139 -3.72 6.18 -13.58
CA HIS A 139 -4.39 7.47 -13.76
C HIS A 139 -5.55 7.61 -12.77
N ARG A 140 -6.38 6.57 -12.66
CA ARG A 140 -7.51 6.55 -11.73
C ARG A 140 -7.06 6.52 -10.27
N VAL A 141 -5.98 5.80 -9.96
CA VAL A 141 -5.38 5.74 -8.61
C VAL A 141 -4.89 7.12 -8.19
N ILE A 142 -4.01 7.74 -8.98
CA ILE A 142 -3.43 9.06 -8.66
C ILE A 142 -4.52 10.13 -8.57
N LYS A 143 -5.51 10.12 -9.49
CA LYS A 143 -6.66 11.02 -9.36
C LYS A 143 -7.40 10.82 -8.03
N THR A 144 -7.65 9.57 -7.64
CA THR A 144 -8.37 9.27 -6.38
C THR A 144 -7.55 9.69 -5.15
N LEU A 145 -6.22 9.56 -5.20
CA LEU A 145 -5.32 10.03 -4.14
C LEU A 145 -5.32 11.56 -4.03
N SER A 146 -5.27 12.26 -5.17
CA SER A 146 -5.38 13.72 -5.23
C SER A 146 -6.75 14.20 -4.68
N ASP A 147 -7.84 13.51 -5.05
CA ASP A 147 -9.19 13.84 -4.56
C ASP A 147 -9.32 13.76 -3.02
N ILE A 148 -8.49 12.94 -2.34
CA ILE A 148 -8.47 12.84 -0.87
C ILE A 148 -7.34 13.65 -0.22
N GLY A 149 -6.55 14.40 -1.00
CA GLY A 149 -5.42 15.19 -0.51
C GLY A 149 -4.25 14.35 0.00
N TYR A 150 -4.02 13.15 -0.55
CA TYR A 150 -2.90 12.30 -0.14
C TYR A 150 -1.55 12.94 -0.50
N ASN A 151 -0.64 13.01 0.47
CA ASN A 151 0.68 13.62 0.34
C ASN A 151 1.84 12.73 0.82
N GLY A 152 1.58 11.43 1.03
CA GLY A 152 2.60 10.47 1.47
C GLY A 152 3.48 9.93 0.33
N PHE A 153 4.37 9.00 0.67
CA PHE A 153 5.35 8.45 -0.28
C PHE A 153 4.80 7.32 -1.16
N TYR A 154 5.38 7.22 -2.36
CA TYR A 154 5.18 6.15 -3.32
C TYR A 154 6.44 5.28 -3.38
N ILE A 155 6.37 4.05 -2.91
CA ILE A 155 7.51 3.11 -2.85
C ILE A 155 7.41 2.11 -3.99
N ILE A 156 8.36 2.14 -4.92
CA ILE A 156 8.40 1.18 -6.03
C ILE A 156 9.02 -0.14 -5.55
N GLU A 157 8.25 -1.23 -5.58
CA GLU A 157 8.73 -2.59 -5.25
C GLU A 157 8.65 -3.49 -6.49
N LEU A 158 9.78 -4.06 -6.91
CA LEU A 158 9.88 -4.84 -8.16
C LEU A 158 10.67 -6.13 -7.95
N GLU A 159 10.23 -7.18 -8.63
CA GLU A 159 10.91 -8.50 -8.66
C GLU A 159 11.40 -8.86 -10.07
N GLU A 160 11.32 -7.93 -11.02
CA GLU A 160 11.82 -8.12 -12.38
C GLU A 160 13.34 -8.25 -12.42
N ILE A 161 13.87 -9.05 -13.34
CA ILE A 161 15.33 -9.20 -13.51
C ILE A 161 16.00 -7.84 -13.76
N ALA A 162 15.39 -6.99 -14.59
CA ALA A 162 15.85 -5.63 -14.91
C ALA A 162 15.27 -4.57 -13.94
N TRP A 163 15.15 -4.91 -12.66
CA TRP A 163 14.46 -4.06 -11.66
C TRP A 163 15.00 -2.62 -11.59
N ARG A 164 16.28 -2.38 -11.87
CA ARG A 164 16.87 -1.02 -11.84
C ARG A 164 16.29 -0.14 -12.94
N GLU A 165 16.36 -0.63 -14.18
CA GLU A 165 15.83 0.08 -15.34
C GLU A 165 14.31 0.28 -15.18
N LYS A 166 13.63 -0.75 -14.68
CA LYS A 166 12.19 -0.75 -14.44
C LYS A 166 11.75 0.18 -13.32
N ALA A 167 12.56 0.35 -12.28
CA ALA A 167 12.33 1.35 -11.24
C ALA A 167 12.44 2.77 -11.80
N VAL A 168 13.43 3.03 -12.66
CA VAL A 168 13.59 4.35 -13.32
C VAL A 168 12.41 4.63 -14.27
N GLU A 169 11.98 3.63 -15.05
CA GLU A 169 10.80 3.72 -15.91
C GLU A 169 9.54 4.08 -15.10
N SER A 170 9.28 3.31 -14.03
CA SER A 170 8.13 3.51 -13.16
C SER A 170 8.17 4.87 -12.46
N GLY A 171 9.35 5.29 -11.99
CA GLY A 171 9.56 6.60 -11.38
C GLY A 171 9.25 7.75 -12.33
N ARG A 172 9.76 7.70 -13.58
CA ARG A 172 9.46 8.72 -14.61
C ARG A 172 7.97 8.79 -14.92
N PHE A 173 7.32 7.64 -15.06
CA PHE A 173 5.88 7.59 -15.30
C PHE A 173 5.09 8.23 -14.14
N LEU A 174 5.40 7.86 -12.89
CA LEU A 174 4.74 8.42 -11.72
C LEU A 174 4.99 9.93 -11.57
N SER A 175 6.22 10.40 -11.79
CA SER A 175 6.53 11.84 -11.74
C SER A 175 5.71 12.63 -12.76
N ASN A 176 5.63 12.14 -14.01
CA ASN A 176 4.81 12.78 -15.03
C ASN A 176 3.33 12.76 -14.64
N LEU A 177 2.85 11.65 -14.12
CA LEU A 177 1.44 11.50 -13.73
C LEU A 177 1.07 12.41 -12.56
N LEU A 178 1.91 12.50 -11.54
CA LEU A 178 1.71 13.37 -10.39
C LEU A 178 1.63 14.84 -10.83
N SER A 179 2.49 15.29 -11.74
CA SER A 179 2.47 16.68 -12.25
C SER A 179 1.17 17.10 -12.95
N ILE A 180 0.31 16.14 -13.30
CA ILE A 180 -1.00 16.40 -13.92
C ILE A 180 -2.08 16.61 -12.84
N TYR A 181 -1.94 15.93 -11.70
CA TYR A 181 -2.98 15.85 -10.67
C TYR A 181 -2.63 16.57 -9.35
N THR A 182 -1.39 17.02 -9.18
CA THR A 182 -0.88 17.79 -8.02
C THR A 182 -0.25 19.08 -8.49
#